data_AF-A0A7V4CVH1-F1
#
_entry.id   AF-A0A7V4CVH1-F1
#
_cell.length_a   1.000
_cell.length_b   1.000
_cell.length_c   1.000
_cell.angle_alpha   90.00
_cell.angle_beta   90.00
_cell.angle_gamma   90.00
#
_symmetry.space_group_name_H-M   'P 1'
#
loop_
_entity.id
_entity.type
_entity.pdbx_description
1 polymer ?
#
loop_
_entity_poly.entity_id
_entity_poly.type
_entity_poly.pdbx_seq_one_letter_code
_entity_poly.pdbx_strand_id
1 'polypeptide(L)'
;MKDILIKKEKIAREFQLWIILFATSFIINVAAIIIYKAPWIELITQLHYVVTLSVILYLGLSIFRALYLIVKRFIKFFSIKK
;
A
#
# COMPACT_ATOMS: atom_id res chain seq x y z
N MET A 1 3.31 20.78 18.08
CA MET A 1 2.61 19.64 17.45
C MET A 1 1.95 18.85 18.57
N LYS A 2 0.61 18.82 18.62
CA LYS A 2 -0.14 18.05 19.63
C LYS A 2 0.28 16.57 19.56
N ASP A 3 0.43 15.94 20.71
CA ASP A 3 0.90 14.56 20.85
C ASP A 3 0.06 13.60 20.00
N ILE A 4 0.61 13.20 18.87
CA ILE A 4 0.05 12.11 18.06
C ILE A 4 0.23 10.84 18.91
N LEU A 5 -0.87 10.30 19.43
CA LEU A 5 -0.94 9.03 20.20
C LEU A 5 -0.40 7.81 19.42
N ILE A 6 -0.12 7.96 18.12
CA ILE A 6 0.47 6.94 17.27
C ILE A 6 1.99 7.06 17.33
N LYS A 7 2.65 5.95 17.72
CA LYS A 7 4.11 5.85 17.72
C LYS A 7 4.69 6.25 16.36
N LYS A 8 5.70 7.13 16.37
CA LYS A 8 6.40 7.59 15.16
C LYS A 8 6.94 6.43 14.32
N GLU A 9 7.39 5.36 14.95
CA GLU A 9 7.86 4.14 14.27
C GLU A 9 6.78 3.50 13.38
N LYS A 10 5.52 3.55 13.82
CA LYS A 10 4.40 2.97 13.06
C LYS A 10 4.12 3.81 11.81
N ILE A 11 4.14 5.14 11.94
CA ILE A 11 3.94 6.05 10.80
C ILE A 11 5.05 5.84 9.77
N ALA A 12 6.31 5.78 10.20
CA ALA A 12 7.44 5.55 9.31
C ALA A 12 7.32 4.22 8.56
N ARG A 13 6.88 3.15 9.24
CA ARG A 13 6.68 1.84 8.61
C ARG A 13 5.57 1.84 7.56
N GLU A 14 4.43 2.45 7.84
CA GLU A 14 3.32 2.53 6.87
C GLU A 14 3.72 3.40 5.67
N PHE A 15 4.46 4.49 5.91
CA PHE A 15 4.99 5.34 4.84
C PHE A 15 6.01 4.61 3.95
N GLN A 16 6.92 3.83 4.55
CA GLN A 16 7.85 2.98 3.79
C GLN A 16 7.11 1.95 2.94
N LEU A 17 6.08 1.31 3.48
CA LEU A 17 5.27 0.35 2.73
C LEU A 17 4.58 1.02 1.53
N TRP A 18 3.99 2.21 1.74
CA TRP A 18 3.37 2.96 0.65
C TRP A 18 4.40 3.38 -0.42
N ILE A 19 5.61 3.80 -0.03
CA ILE A 19 6.70 4.10 -0.98
C ILE A 19 7.04 2.88 -1.85
N ILE A 20 7.13 1.70 -1.26
CA ILE A 20 7.41 0.46 -2.01
C ILE A 20 6.30 0.18 -3.03
N LEU A 21 5.04 0.37 -2.66
CA LEU A 21 3.91 0.19 -3.57
C LEU A 21 3.86 1.27 -4.66
N PHE A 22 4.23 2.49 -4.33
CA PHE A 22 4.36 3.57 -5.29
C PHE A 22 5.47 3.28 -6.32
N ALA A 23 6.66 2.88 -5.86
CA ALA A 23 7.75 2.48 -6.74
C ALA A 23 7.35 1.31 -7.65
N THR A 24 6.66 0.31 -7.09
CA THR A 24 6.14 -0.83 -7.86
C THR A 24 5.14 -0.38 -8.94
N SER A 25 4.20 0.49 -8.58
CA SER A 25 3.20 1.04 -9.51
C SER A 25 3.86 1.87 -10.61
N PHE A 26 4.91 2.62 -10.27
CA PHE A 26 5.69 3.40 -11.23
C PHE A 26 6.45 2.50 -12.21
N ILE A 27 7.06 1.41 -11.74
CA ILE A 27 7.73 0.43 -12.62
C ILE A 27 6.73 -0.21 -13.58
N ILE A 28 5.53 -0.58 -13.10
CA ILE A 28 4.46 -1.11 -13.95
C ILE A 28 4.05 -0.07 -15.02
N ASN A 29 3.94 1.20 -14.63
CA ASN A 29 3.63 2.28 -15.56
C ASN A 29 4.71 2.44 -16.65
N VAL A 30 5.99 2.46 -16.26
CA VAL A 30 7.12 2.48 -17.21
C VAL A 30 7.09 1.25 -18.13
N ALA A 31 6.86 0.06 -17.57
CA ALA A 31 6.79 -1.18 -18.35
C ALA A 31 5.64 -1.14 -19.37
N ALA A 32 4.48 -0.60 -19.00
CA ALA A 32 3.37 -0.42 -19.92
C ALA A 32 3.73 0.50 -21.09
N ILE A 33 4.41 1.62 -20.82
CA ILE A 33 4.87 2.54 -21.87
C ILE A 33 5.79 1.82 -22.86
N ILE A 34 6.73 1.01 -22.36
CA ILE A 34 7.69 0.25 -23.20
C ILE A 34 6.96 -0.81 -24.02
N ILE A 35 6.09 -1.62 -23.40
CA ILE A 35 5.40 -2.75 -24.05
C ILE A 35 4.42 -2.25 -25.11
N TYR A 36 3.64 -1.23 -24.79
CA TYR A 36 2.60 -0.68 -25.67
C TYR A 36 3.11 0.45 -26.57
N LYS A 37 4.42 0.76 -26.55
CA LYS A 37 5.07 1.82 -27.31
C LYS A 37 4.35 3.18 -27.16
N ALA A 38 3.92 3.48 -25.95
CA ALA A 38 3.20 4.72 -25.66
C ALA A 38 4.18 5.93 -25.69
N PRO A 39 3.67 7.15 -25.95
CA PRO A 39 4.47 8.37 -25.86
C PRO A 39 5.11 8.56 -24.48
N TRP A 40 6.39 8.94 -24.43
CA TRP A 40 7.11 9.18 -23.16
C TRP A 40 6.49 10.26 -22.27
N ILE A 41 5.74 11.21 -22.85
CA ILE A 41 5.01 12.24 -22.09
C ILE A 41 3.95 11.61 -21.16
N GLU A 42 3.47 10.40 -21.49
CA GLU A 42 2.54 9.67 -20.63
C GLU A 42 3.13 9.32 -19.27
N LEU A 43 4.44 9.20 -19.15
CA LEU A 43 5.09 8.98 -17.86
C LEU A 43 4.78 10.10 -16.86
N ILE A 44 4.70 11.34 -17.34
CA ILE A 44 4.42 12.52 -16.52
C ILE A 44 2.91 12.70 -16.37
N THR A 45 2.16 12.62 -17.48
CA THR A 45 0.72 12.84 -17.42
C THR A 45 0.01 11.76 -16.61
N GLN A 46 0.54 10.53 -16.55
CA GLN A 46 -0.04 9.43 -15.77
C GLN A 46 0.42 9.36 -14.31
N LEU A 47 1.26 10.29 -13.83
CA LEU A 47 1.71 10.28 -12.43
C LEU A 47 0.57 10.23 -11.41
N HIS A 48 -0.54 10.92 -11.68
CA HIS A 48 -1.71 10.90 -10.82
C HIS A 48 -2.39 9.52 -10.79
N TYR A 49 -2.38 8.77 -11.90
CA TYR A 49 -2.84 7.38 -11.93
C TYR A 49 -1.91 6.47 -11.12
N VAL A 50 -0.58 6.68 -11.22
CA VAL A 50 0.40 5.91 -10.45
C VAL A 50 0.21 6.12 -8.94
N VAL A 51 0.03 7.38 -8.51
CA VAL A 51 -0.28 7.72 -7.11
C VAL A 51 -1.60 7.10 -6.68
N THR A 52 -2.64 7.20 -7.51
CA THR A 52 -3.96 6.62 -7.19
C THR A 52 -3.88 5.10 -7.06
N LEU A 53 -3.17 4.45 -7.97
CA LEU A 53 -2.97 3.00 -7.96
C LEU A 53 -2.21 2.55 -6.72
N SER A 54 -1.15 3.27 -6.32
CA SER A 54 -0.38 2.94 -5.12
C SER A 54 -1.23 3.04 -3.84
N VAL A 55 -2.11 4.04 -3.76
CA VAL A 55 -3.08 4.18 -2.67
C VAL A 55 -4.09 3.04 -2.67
N ILE A 56 -4.64 2.65 -3.82
CA ILE A 56 -5.56 1.52 -3.93
C ILE A 56 -4.90 0.22 -3.48
N LEU A 57 -3.68 -0.07 -3.95
CA LEU A 57 -2.92 -1.25 -3.55
C LEU A 57 -2.63 -1.25 -2.04
N TYR A 58 -2.28 -0.10 -1.48
CA TYR A 58 -2.05 0.05 -0.04
C TYR A 58 -3.32 -0.23 0.77
N LEU A 59 -4.46 0.34 0.36
CA LEU A 59 -5.74 0.11 1.01
C LEU A 59 -6.16 -1.36 0.92
N GLY A 60 -6.01 -1.99 -0.24
CA GLY A 60 -6.24 -3.42 -0.43
C GLY A 60 -5.41 -4.27 0.53
N LEU A 61 -4.09 -4.05 0.58
CA LEU A 61 -3.19 -4.73 1.51
C LEU A 61 -3.56 -4.49 2.97
N SER A 62 -3.97 -3.27 3.31
CA SER A 62 -4.41 -2.91 4.67
C SER A 62 -5.67 -3.68 5.07
N ILE A 63 -6.63 -3.86 4.15
CA ILE A 63 -7.84 -4.67 4.36
C ILE A 63 -7.47 -6.13 4.60
N PHE A 64 -6.63 -6.73 3.76
CA PHE A 64 -6.16 -8.12 3.97
C PHE A 64 -5.44 -8.29 5.31
N ARG A 65 -4.59 -7.32 5.68
CA ARG A 65 -3.90 -7.33 6.98
C ARG A 65 -4.88 -7.22 8.15
N ALA A 66 -5.90 -6.37 8.04
CA ALA A 66 -6.94 -6.23 9.06
C ALA A 66 -7.74 -7.53 9.23
N LEU A 67 -8.17 -8.16 8.12
CA LEU A 67 -8.88 -9.44 8.12
C LEU A 67 -8.04 -10.55 8.79
N TYR A 68 -6.76 -10.68 8.41
CA TYR A 68 -5.84 -11.64 9.04
C TYR A 68 -5.73 -11.44 10.55
N LEU A 69 -5.64 -10.19 11.01
CA LEU A 69 -5.56 -9.87 12.44
C LEU A 69 -6.86 -10.22 13.17
N ILE A 70 -8.02 -9.99 12.55
CA ILE A 70 -9.33 -10.36 13.12
C ILE A 70 -9.42 -11.88 13.27
N VAL A 71 -9.12 -12.63 12.20
CA VAL A 71 -9.14 -14.10 12.21
C VAL A 71 -8.17 -14.66 13.26
N LYS A 72 -6.94 -14.15 13.30
CA LYS A 72 -5.93 -14.57 14.29
C LYS A 72 -6.39 -14.33 15.74
N ARG A 73 -7.02 -13.18 16.00
CA ARG A 73 -7.58 -12.86 17.32
C ARG A 73 -8.72 -13.79 17.69
N PHE A 74 -9.58 -14.11 16.72
CA PHE A 74 -10.70 -15.03 16.91
C PHE A 74 -10.20 -16.44 17.26
N ILE A 75 -9.26 -17.00 16.49
CA ILE A 75 -8.66 -18.31 16.78
C ILE A 75 -8.01 -18.34 18.16
N LYS A 76 -7.23 -17.31 18.52
CA LYS A 76 -6.60 -17.21 19.84
C LYS A 76 -7.63 -17.16 20.97
N PHE A 77 -8.73 -16.43 20.79
CA PHE A 77 -9.81 -16.35 21.77
C PHE A 77 -10.45 -17.72 22.04
N PHE A 78 -10.73 -18.51 21.00
CA PHE A 78 -11.24 -19.87 21.15
C PHE A 78 -10.22 -20.84 21.77
N SER A 79 -8.93 -20.68 21.45
CA SER A 79 -7.87 -21.50 22.04
C SER A 79 -7.64 -21.25 23.54
N ILE A 80 -7.99 -20.06 24.06
CA ILE A 80 -7.86 -19.74 25.50
C ILE A 80 -9.07 -20.25 26.31
N LYS A 81 -10.22 -20.43 25.65
CA LYS A 81 -11.45 -20.93 26.28
C LYS A 81 -11.51 -22.47 26.41
N LYS A 82 -10.55 -23.19 25.85
CA LYS A 82 -10.46 -24.65 25.88
C LYS A 82 -9.38 -25.07 26.87
#